data_AF-A0A7X6TWQ6-F1
#
_entry.id   AF-A0A7X6TWQ6-F1
#
_cell.length_a   1.000
_cell.length_b   1.000
_cell.length_c   1.000
_cell.angle_alpha   90.00
_cell.angle_beta   90.00
_cell.angle_gamma   90.00
#
_symmetry.space_group_name_H-M   'P 1'
#
loop_
_entity.id
_entity.type
_entity.pdbx_description
1 polymer ?
#
loop_
_entity_poly.entity_id
_entity_poly.type
_entity_poly.pdbx_seq_one_letter_code
_entity_poly.pdbx_strand_id
1 'polypeptide(L)'
;MKFDKKTQEAIFISRPNRFQAWVEIDGEEIMAHVPNTGRLKEILIPGCRVLVRHEDGAKRKTAHSLIAAWKGDLLINFDSQA
;
A
#
# COMPACT_ATOMS: atom_id res chain seq x y z
N MET A 1 -13.78 4.18 8.85
CA MET A 1 -13.11 3.22 7.95
C MET A 1 -13.13 1.85 8.57
N LYS A 2 -13.70 0.84 7.90
CA LYS A 2 -13.57 -0.56 8.29
C LYS A 2 -12.51 -1.18 7.38
N PHE A 3 -11.35 -1.52 7.92
CA PHE A 3 -10.37 -2.34 7.21
C PHE A 3 -10.88 -3.78 7.22
N ASP A 4 -11.03 -4.38 6.03
CA ASP A 4 -11.48 -5.78 5.89
C ASP A 4 -10.42 -6.74 6.46
N LYS A 5 -10.82 -7.99 6.78
CA LYS A 5 -9.97 -9.07 7.31
C LYS A 5 -8.80 -9.46 6.40
N LYS A 6 -8.71 -8.90 5.18
CA LYS A 6 -7.65 -9.16 4.19
C LYS A 6 -6.57 -8.06 4.15
N THR A 7 -6.46 -7.28 5.21
CA THR A 7 -5.42 -6.24 5.32
C THR A 7 -4.22 -6.74 6.13
N GLN A 8 -3.02 -6.35 5.69
CA GLN A 8 -1.76 -6.75 6.30
C GLN A 8 -0.81 -5.54 6.35
N GLU A 9 -0.05 -5.42 7.44
CA GLU A 9 1.00 -4.43 7.57
C GLU A 9 2.22 -4.82 6.72
N ALA A 10 2.89 -3.82 6.17
CA ALA A 10 4.08 -3.99 5.35
C ALA A 10 5.03 -2.80 5.55
N ILE A 11 6.27 -2.92 5.07
CA ILE A 11 7.23 -1.81 5.03
C ILE A 11 7.31 -1.29 3.61
N PHE A 12 7.15 0.02 3.43
CA PHE A 12 7.29 0.63 2.10
C PHE A 12 8.76 0.68 1.68
N ILE A 13 9.06 0.19 0.48
CA ILE A 13 10.41 0.18 -0.09
C ILE A 13 10.55 1.31 -1.11
N SER A 14 9.72 1.30 -2.16
CA SER A 14 9.80 2.30 -3.23
C SER A 14 8.51 2.40 -4.03
N ARG A 15 8.32 3.50 -4.76
CA ARG A 15 7.19 3.73 -5.66
C ARG A 15 7.71 4.10 -7.05
N PRO A 16 8.03 3.13 -7.92
CA PRO A 16 8.66 3.39 -9.20
C PRO A 16 7.77 4.20 -10.17
N ASN A 17 6.45 4.13 -10.02
CA ASN A 17 5.52 4.95 -10.78
C ASN A 17 4.23 5.19 -9.98
N ARG A 18 3.31 5.97 -10.56
CA ARG A 18 2.09 6.38 -9.85
C ARG A 18 1.13 5.23 -9.50
N PHE A 19 1.32 4.04 -10.04
CA PHE A 19 0.41 2.89 -9.88
C PHE A 19 1.02 1.68 -9.18
N GLN A 20 2.32 1.70 -8.89
CA GLN A 20 3.04 0.55 -8.34
C GLN A 20 3.92 0.98 -7.18
N ALA A 21 3.92 0.19 -6.11
CA ALA A 21 4.83 0.30 -4.99
C ALA A 21 5.43 -1.07 -4.65
N TRP A 22 6.70 -1.09 -4.30
CA TRP A 22 7.35 -2.22 -3.66
C TRP A 22 7.20 -2.08 -2.16
N VAL A 23 6.77 -3.18 -1.52
CA VAL A 23 6.62 -3.29 -0.08
C VAL A 23 7.25 -4.59 0.39
N GLU A 24 7.72 -4.62 1.64
CA GLU A 24 8.21 -5.83 2.30
C GLU A 24 7.11 -6.39 3.21
N ILE A 25 6.79 -7.67 3.04
CA ILE A 25 5.85 -8.42 3.87
C ILE A 25 6.55 -9.70 4.32
N ASP A 26 6.66 -9.93 5.62
CA ASP A 26 7.32 -11.13 6.19
C ASP A 26 8.73 -11.40 5.63
N GLY A 27 9.46 -10.33 5.28
CA GLY A 27 10.81 -10.40 4.69
C GLY A 27 10.86 -10.58 3.16
N GLU A 28 9.71 -10.64 2.49
CA GLU A 28 9.62 -10.77 1.03
C GLU A 28 9.20 -9.44 0.36
N GLU A 29 9.89 -9.07 -0.72
CA GLU A 29 9.53 -7.91 -1.54
C GLU A 29 8.37 -8.24 -2.48
N ILE A 30 7.25 -7.54 -2.31
CA ILE A 30 6.02 -7.74 -3.07
C ILE A 30 5.62 -6.44 -3.76
N MET A 31 5.16 -6.55 -5.01
CA MET A 31 4.62 -5.42 -5.75
C MET A 31 3.13 -5.23 -5.44
N ALA A 32 2.78 -4.06 -4.93
CA ALA A 32 1.41 -3.64 -4.65
C ALA A 32 0.94 -2.57 -5.66
N HIS A 33 -0.36 -2.57 -5.96
CA HIS A 33 -1.00 -1.50 -6.72
C HIS A 33 -1.22 -0.28 -5.83
N VAL A 34 -0.97 0.92 -6.35
CA VAL A 34 -1.28 2.18 -5.66
C VAL A 34 -2.52 2.80 -6.32
N PRO A 35 -3.71 2.73 -5.67
CA PRO A 35 -4.97 3.25 -6.20
C PRO A 35 -5.08 4.79 -6.03
N ASN A 36 -3.95 5.50 -6.07
CA ASN A 36 -3.89 6.94 -5.85
C ASN A 36 -2.88 7.57 -6.81
N THR A 37 -3.35 8.48 -7.67
CA THR A 37 -2.52 9.15 -8.68
C THR A 37 -1.75 10.35 -8.15
N GLY A 38 -1.96 10.72 -6.88
CA GLY A 38 -1.27 11.81 -6.20
C GLY A 38 0.22 11.55 -5.97
N ARG A 39 0.94 12.59 -5.53
CA ARG A 39 2.40 12.55 -5.37
C ARG A 39 2.86 11.61 -4.24
N LEU A 40 2.16 11.63 -3.10
CA LEU A 40 2.43 10.80 -1.90
C LEU A 40 3.88 10.86 -1.35
N LYS A 41 4.73 11.78 -1.83
CA LYS A 41 6.17 11.82 -1.50
C LYS A 41 6.45 12.07 -0.01
N GLU A 42 5.61 12.85 0.65
CA GLU A 42 5.75 13.16 2.09
C GLU A 42 5.14 12.09 3.01
N ILE A 43 4.57 11.04 2.41
CA ILE A 43 3.83 10.00 3.13
C ILE A 43 4.50 8.64 2.90
N LEU A 44 4.79 8.32 1.64
CA LEU A 44 5.50 7.11 1.22
C LEU A 44 7.00 7.37 1.22
N ILE A 45 7.57 7.36 2.41
CA ILE A 45 9.00 7.46 2.65
C ILE A 45 9.53 6.03 2.85
N PRO A 46 10.62 5.61 2.18
CA PRO A 46 11.21 4.28 2.38
C PRO A 46 11.40 3.95 3.87
N GLY A 47 10.99 2.76 4.27
CA GLY A 47 10.97 2.30 5.66
C GLY A 47 9.69 2.64 6.43
N CYS A 48 8.76 3.43 5.87
CA CYS A 48 7.51 3.72 6.58
C CYS A 48 6.59 2.50 6.61
N ARG A 49 5.86 2.37 7.72
CA ARG A 49 4.82 1.34 7.84
C ARG A 49 3.67 1.68 6.90
N VAL A 50 3.17 0.66 6.21
CA VAL A 50 2.03 0.76 5.31
C VAL A 50 1.05 -0.38 5.48
N LEU A 51 -0.18 -0.16 5.02
CA LEU A 51 -1.24 -1.16 5.06
C LEU A 51 -1.56 -1.54 3.62
N VAL A 52 -1.46 -2.84 3.34
CA VAL A 52 -1.90 -3.42 2.07
C VAL A 52 -3.17 -4.22 2.27
N ARG A 53 -3.94 -4.36 1.19
CA ARG A 53 -5.13 -5.22 1.12
C ARG A 53 -4.90 -6.28 0.06
N HIS A 54 -5.08 -7.55 0.42
CA HIS A 54 -5.15 -8.63 -0.55
C HIS A 54 -6.48 -8.56 -1.32
N GLU A 55 -6.40 -8.66 -2.65
CA GLU A 55 -7.55 -8.61 -3.53
C GLU A 55 -7.59 -9.86 -4.43
N ASP A 56 -8.65 -10.66 -4.26
CA ASP A 56 -8.88 -11.85 -5.07
C ASP A 56 -9.50 -11.45 -6.41
N GLY A 57 -8.67 -11.32 -7.44
CA GLY A 57 -9.16 -11.03 -8.78
C GLY A 57 -8.30 -11.71 -9.84
N ALA A 58 -8.86 -12.67 -10.56
CA ALA A 58 -8.16 -13.43 -11.60
C ALA A 58 -7.58 -12.56 -12.74
N LYS A 59 -8.07 -11.33 -12.89
CA LYS A 59 -7.60 -10.36 -13.91
C LYS A 59 -6.58 -9.35 -13.36
N ARG A 60 -6.25 -9.38 -12.07
CA ARG A 60 -5.32 -8.42 -11.46
C ARG A 60 -3.88 -8.84 -11.73
N LYS A 61 -3.04 -7.85 -12.02
CA LYS A 61 -1.58 -8.06 -12.17
C LYS A 61 -0.86 -8.14 -10.83
N THR A 62 -1.43 -7.54 -9.78
CA THR A 62 -0.91 -7.58 -8.41
C THR A 62 -2.00 -8.06 -7.46
N ALA A 63 -1.62 -8.96 -6.56
CA ALA A 63 -2.51 -9.51 -5.53
C ALA A 63 -2.79 -8.52 -4.40
N HIS A 64 -1.97 -7.47 -4.27
CA HIS A 64 -2.09 -6.47 -3.20
C HIS A 64 -2.36 -5.06 -3.74
N SER A 65 -3.11 -4.29 -2.96
CA SER A 65 -3.31 -2.84 -3.11
C SER A 65 -2.80 -2.12 -1.86
N LEU A 66 -2.03 -1.05 -2.04
CA LEU A 66 -1.56 -0.15 -0.98
C LEU A 66 -2.69 0.82 -0.61
N ILE A 67 -3.24 0.69 0.59
CA ILE A 67 -4.47 1.40 0.98
C ILE A 67 -4.25 2.48 2.03
N ALA A 68 -3.16 2.41 2.80
CA ALA A 68 -2.80 3.43 3.77
C ALA A 68 -1.30 3.42 4.10
N ALA A 69 -0.82 4.49 4.71
CA ALA A 69 0.53 4.58 5.28
C ALA A 69 0.51 5.37 6.58
N TRP A 70 1.48 5.09 7.45
CA TRP A 70 1.67 5.82 8.68
C TRP A 70 2.62 7.01 8.48
N LYS A 71 2.22 8.17 9.00
CA LYS A 71 3.07 9.35 9.20
C LYS A 71 3.14 9.64 10.69
N GLY A 72 4.17 9.08 11.34
CA GLY A 72 4.17 8.96 12.80
C GLY A 72 3.00 8.09 13.26
N ASP A 73 2.19 8.59 14.18
CA ASP A 73 1.00 7.89 14.69
C ASP A 73 -0.25 8.08 13.81
N LEU A 74 -0.19 8.96 12.81
CA LEU A 74 -1.32 9.25 11.93
C LEU A 74 -1.37 8.24 10.78
N LEU A 75 -2.47 7.48 10.70
CA LEU A 75 -2.76 6.62 9.56
C LEU A 75 -3.45 7.43 8.45
N ILE A 76 -2.77 7.57 7.31
CA ILE A 76 -3.29 8.26 6.13
C ILE A 76 -3.77 7.21 5.13
N ASN A 77 -5.06 7.23 4.84
CA ASN A 77 -5.66 6.34 3.86
C ASN A 77 -5.57 6.94 2.43
N PHE A 78 -5.22 6.10 1.45
CA PHE A 78 -5.08 6.45 0.04
C PHE A 78 -6.23 5.96 -0.83
N ASP A 79 -7.02 5.02 -0.31
CA ASP A 79 -8.13 4.39 -0.99
C ASP A 79 -9.30 5.37 -1.05
N SER A 80 -9.36 6.15 -2.13
CA SER A 80 -10.44 7.09 -2.37
C SER A 80 -11.77 6.40 -2.70
N GLN A 81 -11.83 5.07 -2.73
CA GLN A 81 -13.05 4.29 -2.95
C GLN A 81 -13.68 3.77 -1.63
N ALA A 82 -13.16 4.20 -0.47
CA ALA A 82 -13.68 3.83 0.85
C ALA A 82 -15.00 4.52 1.23
#